data_AF-A0A916QEV8-F1
#
_entry.id   AF-A0A916QEV8-F1
#
_cell.length_a   1.000
_cell.length_b   1.000
_cell.length_c   1.000
_cell.angle_alpha   90.00
_cell.angle_beta   90.00
_cell.angle_gamma   90.00
#
_symmetry.space_group_name_H-M   'P 1'
#
loop_
_entity.id
_entity.type
_entity.pdbx_description
1 polymer ?
#
loop_
_entity_poly.entity_id
_entity_poly.type
_entity_poly.pdbx_seq_one_letter_code
_entity_poly.pdbx_strand_id
1 'polypeptide(L)' 'MIWILYGTAAYLTYYTYLVARTLWREGKLAGGIAVGVIALSFVPLTVYLQLT' A
#
# COMPACT_ATOMS: atom_id res chain seq x y z
N MET A 1 -1.73 -21.02 1.98
CA MET A 1 -1.04 -20.16 0.97
C MET A 1 -1.70 -18.81 0.81
N ILE A 2 -3.04 -18.72 0.73
CA ILE A 2 -3.76 -17.45 0.54
C ILE A 2 -3.57 -16.42 1.67
N TRP A 3 -3.43 -16.88 2.91
CA TRP A 3 -3.15 -16.03 4.08
C TRP A 3 -1.79 -15.34 4.03
N ILE A 4 -0.80 -15.95 3.36
CA ILE A 4 0.53 -15.35 3.19
C ILE A 4 0.44 -14.17 2.22
N LEU A 5 -0.36 -14.29 1.14
CA LEU A 5 -0.65 -13.21 0.19
C LEU A 5 -1.35 -12.03 0.86
N TYR A 6 -2.36 -12.29 1.71
CA TYR A 6 -2.99 -11.23 2.49
C TYR A 6 -2.03 -10.58 3.49
N GLY A 7 -1.19 -11.39 4.14
CA GLY A 7 -0.18 -10.89 5.08
C GLY A 7 0.86 -9.99 4.40
N THR A 8 1.39 -10.40 3.24
CA THR A 8 2.33 -9.57 2.47
C THR A 8 1.66 -8.32 1.93
N ALA A 9 0.43 -8.40 1.42
CA ALA A 9 -0.31 -7.23 0.95
C ALA A 9 -0.61 -6.23 2.07
N ALA A 10 -1.06 -6.71 3.24
CA ALA A 10 -1.29 -5.87 4.41
C ALA A 10 0.01 -5.23 4.91
N TYR A 11 1.11 -5.99 4.92
CA TYR A 11 2.43 -5.49 5.30
C TYR A 11 2.94 -4.40 4.34
N LEU A 12 2.85 -4.63 3.03
CA LEU A 12 3.21 -3.67 1.99
C LEU A 12 2.36 -2.39 2.06
N THR A 13 1.05 -2.55 2.26
CA THR A 13 0.11 -1.42 2.42
C THR A 13 0.47 -0.60 3.65
N TYR A 14 0.74 -1.25 4.79
CA TYR A 14 1.12 -0.58 6.03
C TYR A 14 2.45 0.20 5.88
N TYR A 15 3.45 -0.42 5.26
CA TYR A 15 4.75 0.20 5.08
C TYR A 15 4.70 1.39 4.12
N THR A 16 3.99 1.25 3.00
CA THR A 16 3.80 2.37 2.06
C THR A 16 2.98 3.51 2.67
N TYR A 17 1.97 3.21 3.49
CA TYR A 17 1.24 4.23 4.23
C TYR A 17 2.12 4.98 5.24
N LEU A 18 3.05 4.28 5.91
CA LEU A 18 4.06 4.90 6.76
C LEU A 18 4.93 5.89 5.99
N VAL A 19 5.39 5.52 4.80
CA VAL A 19 6.17 6.41 3.91
C VAL A 19 5.34 7.62 3.46
N ALA A 20 4.08 7.41 3.07
CA ALA A 20 3.16 8.51 2.72
C ALA A 20 2.97 9.48 3.89
N ARG A 21 2.81 8.95 5.11
CA ARG A 21 2.69 9.75 6.34
C ARG A 21 3.94 10.56 6.64
N THR A 22 5.13 9.99 6.43
CA THR A 22 6.40 10.71 6.58
C THR A 22 6.49 11.85 5.56
N LEU A 23 6.14 11.59 4.29
CA LEU A 23 6.10 12.62 3.24
C LEU A 23 5.11 13.75 3.55
N TRP A 24 3.94 13.44 4.12
CA TRP A 24 2.99 14.46 4.59
C TRP A 24 3.56 15.31 5.73
N ARG A 25 4.30 14.69 6.67
CA ARG A 25 4.97 15.43 7.75
C ARG A 25 6.10 16.33 7.26
N GLU A 26 6.76 15.97 6.16
CA GLU A 26 7.78 16.79 5.50
C GLU A 26 7.19 17.89 4.59
N GLY A 27 5.86 18.02 4.49
CA GLY A 27 5.19 18.99 3.63
C GLY A 27 5.17 18.61 2.14
N LYS A 28 5.63 17.42 1.77
CA LYS A 28 5.61 16.88 0.41
C LYS A 28 4.27 16.22 0.10
N LEU A 29 3.20 17.02 0.09
CA LEU A 29 1.81 16.55 -0.07
C LEU A 29 1.60 15.74 -1.36
N ALA A 30 2.13 16.19 -2.50
CA ALA A 30 2.01 15.48 -3.77
C ALA A 30 2.65 14.08 -3.73
N GLY A 31 3.84 13.97 -3.12
CA GLY A 31 4.52 12.70 -2.91
C GLY A 31 3.75 11.78 -1.98
N GLY A 32 3.24 12.30 -0.87
CA GLY A 32 2.44 11.52 0.07
C GLY A 32 1.12 11.03 -0.53
N ILE A 33 0.46 11.84 -1.38
CA ILE A 33 -0.76 11.41 -2.10
C ILE A 33 -0.43 10.31 -3.11
N ALA A 34 0.62 10.47 -3.92
CA ALA A 34 1.04 9.45 -4.87
C ALA A 34 1.35 8.10 -4.18
N VAL A 35 2.10 8.15 -3.08
CA VAL A 35 2.42 6.94 -2.29
C VAL A 35 1.17 6.36 -1.62
N GLY A 36 0.23 7.21 -1.17
CA GLY A 36 -1.05 6.75 -0.63
C GLY A 36 -1.92 6.02 -1.65
N VAL A 37 -1.95 6.50 -2.90
CA VAL A 37 -2.65 5.82 -4.01
C VAL A 37 -2.00 4.47 -4.31
N ILE A 38 -0.66 4.39 -4.29
CA ILE A 38 0.08 3.13 -4.45
C ILE A 38 -0.27 2.16 -3.31
N ALA A 39 -0.36 2.64 -2.06
CA ALA A 39 -0.76 1.81 -0.92
C ALA A 39 -2.15 1.17 -1.11
N LEU A 40 -3.11 1.95 -1.61
CA LEU A 40 -4.46 1.46 -1.91
C LEU A 40 -4.50 0.46 -3.08
N SER A 41 -3.52 0.50 -3.97
CA SER A 41 -3.44 -0.38 -5.16
C SER A 41 -3.11 -1.83 -4.80
N PHE A 42 -2.50 -2.09 -3.64
CA PHE A 42 -2.17 -3.45 -3.20
C PHE A 42 -3.42 -4.27 -2.83
N VAL A 43 -4.51 -3.62 -2.38
CA VAL A 43 -5.76 -4.29 -2.06
C VAL A 43 -6.39 -4.97 -3.29
N PRO A 44 -6.68 -4.27 -4.40
CA PRO A 44 -7.20 -4.90 -5.61
C PRO A 44 -6.19 -5.86 -6.25
N LEU A 45 -4.88 -5.60 -6.13
CA LEU A 45 -3.85 -6.53 -6.60
C LEU A 45 -3.93 -7.89 -5.91
N THR A 46 -4.23 -7.89 -4.61
CA THR A 46 -4.40 -9.12 -3.83
C THR A 46 -5.61 -9.92 -4.30
N VAL A 47 -6.72 -9.23 -4.62
CA VAL A 47 -7.93 -9.87 -5.18
C VAL A 47 -7.67 -10.43 -6.58
N TYR A 48 -6.94 -9.69 -7.42
CA TYR A 48 -6.57 -10.15 -8.77
C TYR A 48 -5.69 -11.43 -8.72
N LEU A 49 -4.71 -11.46 -7.83
CA LEU A 49 -3.85 -12.64 -7.62
C LEU A 49 -4.59 -13.87 -7.08
N GLN A 50 -5.79 -13.70 -6.52
CA GLN A 50 -6.65 -14.83 -6.12
C GLN A 50 -7.50 -15.38 -7.26
N LEU A 51 -7.78 -14.55 -8.26
CA LEU A 51 -8.60 -14.91 -9.42
C LEU A 51 -7.79 -15.57 -10.54
N THR A 52 -6.47 -15.46 -10.50
CA THR A 52 -5.52 -16.06 -11.47
C THR A 52 -4.98 -17.38 -10.93
#